data_AF-A0A191HW33-F1
#
_entry.id   AF-A0A191HW33-F1
#
_cell.length_a   1.000
_cell.length_b   1.000
_cell.length_c   1.000
_cell.angle_alpha   90.00
_cell.angle_beta   90.00
_cell.angle_gamma   90.00
#
_symmetry.space_group_name_H-M   'P 1'
#
loop_
_entity.id
_entity.type
_entity.pdbx_description
1 polymer ?
#
loop_
_entity_poly.entity_id
_entity_poly.type
_entity_poly.pdbx_seq_one_letter_code
_entity_poly.pdbx_strand_id
1 'polypeptide(L)'
;MLEDINYITNLVAPLKRLNVDELIPLINENIPNGKYDSLEIFFVPLHIQTTFTEKNKLYINFFSIIPLDDNRPTINLKELKKIILKECIKIEKNA
;
A
#
# COMPACT_ATOMS: atom_id res chain seq x y z
N MET A 1 -5.73 -10.93 25.43
CA MET A 1 -5.07 -12.07 24.73
C MET A 1 -5.85 -12.54 23.51
N LEU A 2 -7.05 -13.13 23.63
CA LEU A 2 -7.88 -13.50 22.46
C LEU A 2 -8.31 -12.27 21.64
N GLU A 3 -8.62 -11.17 22.33
CA GLU A 3 -8.92 -9.88 21.72
C GLU A 3 -7.75 -9.32 20.92
N ASP A 4 -6.52 -9.45 21.41
CA ASP A 4 -5.30 -8.99 20.72
C ASP A 4 -5.03 -9.82 19.46
N ILE A 5 -5.23 -11.14 19.52
CA ILE A 5 -5.09 -12.03 18.35
C ILE A 5 -6.15 -11.72 17.30
N ASN A 6 -7.40 -11.50 17.71
CA ASN A 6 -8.48 -11.13 16.81
C ASN A 6 -8.23 -9.75 16.19
N TYR A 7 -7.73 -8.80 16.97
CA TYR A 7 -7.34 -7.47 16.50
C TYR A 7 -6.22 -7.54 15.45
N ILE A 8 -5.14 -8.30 15.72
CA ILE A 8 -4.05 -8.52 14.77
C ILE A 8 -4.58 -9.22 13.51
N THR A 9 -5.46 -10.22 13.67
CA THR A 9 -6.06 -10.93 12.54
C THR A 9 -6.86 -9.97 11.66
N ASN A 10 -7.66 -9.09 12.25
CA ASN A 10 -8.45 -8.09 11.55
C ASN A 10 -7.59 -7.03 10.86
N LEU A 11 -6.44 -6.66 11.42
CA LEU A 11 -5.46 -5.77 10.78
C LEU A 11 -4.80 -6.41 9.55
N VAL A 12 -4.46 -7.70 9.64
CA VAL A 12 -3.74 -8.41 8.56
C VAL A 12 -4.68 -8.90 7.46
N ALA A 13 -5.92 -9.28 7.78
CA ALA A 13 -6.90 -9.81 6.84
C ALA A 13 -7.08 -8.99 5.54
N PRO A 14 -7.27 -7.66 5.58
CA PRO A 14 -7.41 -6.88 4.35
C PRO A 14 -6.13 -6.84 3.53
N LEU A 15 -4.95 -6.96 4.14
CA LEU A 15 -3.67 -6.99 3.42
C LEU A 15 -3.46 -8.31 2.69
N LYS A 16 -3.90 -9.43 3.27
CA LYS A 16 -3.83 -10.74 2.60
C LYS A 16 -4.74 -10.84 1.38
N ARG A 17 -5.82 -10.04 1.34
CA ARG A 17 -6.76 -9.96 0.21
C ARG A 17 -6.47 -8.79 -0.73
N LEU A 18 -5.51 -7.94 -0.40
CA LEU A 18 -5.17 -6.77 -1.20
C LEU A 18 -4.47 -7.21 -2.49
N ASN A 19 -5.24 -7.23 -3.58
CA ASN A 19 -4.68 -7.36 -4.92
C ASN A 19 -4.33 -5.98 -5.48
N VAL A 20 -3.07 -5.76 -5.83
CA VAL A 20 -2.54 -4.51 -6.39
C VAL A 20 -2.17 -4.62 -7.88
N ASP A 21 -2.36 -5.79 -8.50
CA ASP A 21 -2.02 -6.01 -9.92
C ASP A 21 -2.83 -5.09 -10.83
N GLU A 22 -4.07 -4.78 -10.43
CA GLU A 22 -4.94 -3.82 -11.13
C GLU A 22 -4.35 -2.40 -11.19
N LEU A 23 -3.36 -2.07 -10.35
CA LEU A 23 -2.71 -0.76 -10.34
C LEU A 23 -1.62 -0.65 -11.41
N ILE A 24 -1.04 -1.77 -11.86
CA ILE A 24 0.03 -1.79 -12.88
C ILE A 24 -0.40 -1.06 -14.18
N PRO A 25 -1.55 -1.37 -14.81
CA PRO A 25 -1.97 -0.65 -16.01
C PRO A 25 -2.19 0.85 -15.75
N LEU A 26 -2.80 1.21 -14.61
CA LEU A 26 -3.02 2.61 -14.23
C LEU A 26 -1.71 3.39 -14.04
N ILE A 27 -0.69 2.74 -13.48
CA ILE A 27 0.66 3.29 -13.31
C ILE A 27 1.29 3.52 -14.69
N ASN A 28 1.27 2.51 -15.56
CA ASN A 28 1.83 2.59 -16.92
C ASN A 28 1.14 3.66 -17.78
N GLU A 29 -0.17 3.87 -17.65
CA GLU A 29 -0.91 4.93 -18.35
C GLU A 29 -0.50 6.34 -17.91
N ASN A 30 -0.03 6.51 -16.68
CA ASN A 30 0.30 7.81 -16.08
C ASN A 30 1.78 8.16 -16.13
N ILE A 31 2.63 7.26 -16.65
CA ILE A 31 4.09 7.43 -16.71
C ILE A 31 4.55 7.30 -18.16
N PRO A 32 5.23 8.32 -18.74
CA PRO A 32 5.74 8.24 -20.09
C PRO A 32 6.78 7.11 -20.21
N ASN A 33 6.56 6.19 -21.15
CA ASN A 33 7.35 4.96 -21.35
C ASN A 33 7.30 3.93 -20.20
N GLY A 34 6.32 4.02 -19.30
CA GLY A 34 6.11 3.01 -18.26
C GLY A 34 5.87 1.62 -18.86
N LYS A 35 6.73 0.67 -18.50
CA LYS A 35 6.62 -0.76 -18.85
C LYS A 35 6.87 -1.62 -17.62
N TYR A 36 6.17 -1.32 -16.53
CA TYR A 36 6.28 -2.11 -15.31
C TYR A 36 5.45 -3.38 -15.46
N ASP A 37 6.07 -4.51 -15.14
CA ASP A 37 5.43 -5.84 -15.15
C ASP A 37 5.03 -6.31 -13.74
N SER A 38 5.59 -5.69 -12.70
CA SER A 38 5.34 -6.06 -11.30
C SER A 38 5.47 -4.88 -10.35
N LEU A 39 4.86 -4.99 -9.17
CA LEU A 39 4.89 -3.99 -8.12
C LEU A 39 5.31 -4.64 -6.79
N GLU A 40 6.38 -4.13 -6.17
CA GLU A 40 6.81 -4.54 -4.84
C GLU A 40 6.42 -3.52 -3.78
N ILE A 41 5.71 -3.96 -2.75
CA ILE A 41 5.25 -3.12 -1.63
C ILE A 41 5.65 -3.77 -0.31
N PHE A 42 6.27 -2.99 0.56
CA PHE A 42 6.73 -3.46 1.87
C PHE A 42 5.85 -2.91 2.98
N PHE A 43 5.21 -3.78 3.74
CA PHE A 43 4.48 -3.41 4.96
C PHE A 43 5.40 -3.58 6.18
N VAL A 44 5.81 -2.48 6.79
CA VAL A 44 6.79 -2.48 7.89
C VAL A 44 6.20 -1.90 9.17
N PRO A 45 6.35 -2.56 10.33
CA PRO A 45 5.75 -2.10 11.59
C PRO A 45 6.53 -0.96 12.29
N LEU A 46 7.70 -0.53 11.81
CA LEU A 46 8.63 0.30 12.61
C LEU A 46 8.95 1.68 12.02
N HIS A 47 8.09 2.25 11.19
CA HIS A 47 8.35 3.56 10.60
C HIS A 47 7.39 4.66 11.09
N ILE A 48 7.92 5.81 11.50
CA ILE A 48 7.11 6.94 12.01
C ILE A 48 6.21 7.52 10.91
N GLN A 49 6.70 7.55 9.68
CA GLN A 49 5.91 8.03 8.54
C GLN A 49 4.96 6.94 8.05
N THR A 50 3.73 7.33 7.69
CA THR A 50 2.69 6.44 7.15
C THR A 50 3.13 5.70 5.90
N THR A 51 3.91 6.37 5.06
CA THR A 51 4.48 5.84 3.82
C THR A 51 5.83 6.52 3.60
N PHE A 52 6.80 5.79 3.10
CA PHE A 52 8.04 6.38 2.58
C PHE A 52 8.50 5.60 1.36
N THR A 53 9.34 6.24 0.55
CA THR A 53 9.90 5.63 -0.66
C THR A 53 11.40 5.56 -0.52
N GLU A 54 11.98 4.47 -0.98
CA GLU A 54 13.43 4.31 -1.07
C GLU A 54 13.74 3.67 -2.42
N LYS A 55 14.44 4.42 -3.28
CA LYS A 55 14.66 4.06 -4.69
C LYS A 55 13.30 3.83 -5.38
N ASN A 56 13.07 2.61 -5.88
CA ASN A 56 11.85 2.18 -6.55
C ASN A 56 10.88 1.40 -5.63
N LYS A 57 11.12 1.39 -4.31
CA LYS A 57 10.33 0.62 -3.35
C LYS A 57 9.41 1.53 -2.54
N LEU A 58 8.15 1.14 -2.43
CA LEU A 58 7.18 1.77 -1.55
C LEU A 58 7.10 0.99 -0.23
N TYR A 59 7.35 1.69 0.87
CA TYR A 59 7.20 1.17 2.22
C TYR A 59 5.99 1.83 2.88
N ILE A 60 5.17 1.01 3.51
CA ILE A 60 3.93 1.41 4.17
C ILE A 60 4.03 1.00 5.64
N ASN A 61 3.78 1.95 6.54
CA ASN A 61 3.71 1.63 7.96
C ASN A 61 2.48 0.77 8.24
N PHE A 62 2.71 -0.47 8.68
CA PHE A 62 1.67 -1.43 8.98
C PHE A 62 0.71 -0.93 10.07
N PHE A 63 1.20 -0.24 11.10
CA PHE A 63 0.35 0.28 12.19
C PHE A 63 -0.52 1.47 11.77
N SER A 64 -0.23 2.08 10.63
CA SER A 64 -1.06 3.17 10.11
C SER A 64 -2.31 2.66 9.35
N ILE A 65 -2.42 1.35 9.14
CA ILE A 65 -3.48 0.73 8.36
C ILE A 65 -4.68 0.43 9.25
N ILE A 66 -5.85 0.90 8.84
CA ILE A 66 -7.12 0.68 9.50
C ILE A 66 -8.05 -0.07 8.54
N PRO A 67 -8.54 -1.26 8.89
CA PRO A 67 -9.57 -1.93 8.11
C PRO A 67 -10.89 -1.14 8.22
N LEU A 68 -11.34 -0.52 7.11
CA LEU A 68 -12.69 0.03 7.07
C LEU A 68 -13.72 -1.11 6.93
N ASP A 69 -13.37 -2.10 6.10
CA ASP A 69 -14.00 -3.41 6.04
C ASP A 69 -12.98 -4.44 5.53
N ASP A 70 -13.47 -5.65 5.30
CA ASP A 70 -12.74 -6.81 4.83
C ASP A 70 -11.82 -6.58 3.61
N ASN A 71 -12.20 -5.68 2.70
CA ASN A 71 -11.53 -5.48 1.42
C ASN A 71 -11.05 -4.03 1.18
N ARG A 72 -11.38 -3.10 2.09
CA ARG A 72 -11.05 -1.68 1.97
C ARG A 72 -10.16 -1.22 3.13
N PRO A 73 -8.87 -1.60 3.16
CA PRO A 73 -7.93 -1.02 4.09
C PRO A 73 -7.73 0.48 3.79
N THR A 74 -7.55 1.27 4.84
CA THR A 74 -7.35 2.71 4.75
C THR A 74 -6.17 3.17 5.60
N ILE A 75 -5.60 4.33 5.26
CA ILE A 75 -4.68 5.08 6.12
C ILE A 75 -5.23 6.50 6.21
N ASN A 76 -5.45 7.02 7.42
CA ASN A 76 -6.04 8.35 7.64
C ASN A 76 -7.31 8.59 6.80
N LEU A 77 -8.24 7.61 6.81
CA LEU A 77 -9.51 7.61 6.07
C LEU A 77 -9.39 7.63 4.54
N LYS A 78 -8.18 7.43 3.99
CA LYS A 78 -7.95 7.31 2.56
C LYS A 78 -7.69 5.86 2.20
N GLU A 79 -8.31 5.42 1.11
CA GLU A 79 -8.18 4.06 0.59
C GLU A 79 -6.72 3.72 0.25
N LEU A 80 -6.25 2.58 0.75
CA LEU A 80 -4.85 2.16 0.61
C LEU A 80 -4.41 2.06 -0.85
N LYS A 81 -5.26 1.51 -1.74
CA LYS A 81 -4.98 1.42 -3.19
C LYS A 81 -4.72 2.78 -3.82
N LYS A 82 -5.50 3.79 -3.44
CA LYS A 82 -5.33 5.17 -3.94
C LYS A 82 -4.03 5.80 -3.46
N ILE A 83 -3.62 5.50 -2.22
CA ILE A 83 -2.35 5.96 -1.66
C ILE A 83 -1.19 5.30 -2.43
N ILE A 84 -1.24 3.98 -2.61
CA ILE A 84 -0.23 3.22 -3.36
C ILE A 84 -0.06 3.81 -4.77
N LEU A 85 -1.16 3.94 -5.52
CA LEU A 85 -1.14 4.49 -6.87
C LEU A 85 -0.47 5.88 -6.91
N LYS A 86 -0.86 6.76 -6.00
CA LYS A 86 -0.31 8.12 -5.92
C LYS A 86 1.20 8.12 -5.63
N GLU A 87 1.65 7.32 -4.67
CA GLU A 87 3.07 7.29 -4.30
C GLU A 87 3.92 6.59 -5.37
N CYS A 88 3.44 5.52 -6.01
CA CYS A 88 4.13 4.88 -7.13
C CYS A 88 4.32 5.83 -8.33
N ILE A 89 3.28 6.59 -8.71
CA ILE A 89 3.40 7.60 -9.78
C ILE A 89 4.42 8.69 -9.41
N LYS A 90 4.50 9.07 -8.12
CA LYS A 90 5.50 10.04 -7.67
C LYS A 90 6.93 9.51 -7.74
N ILE A 91 7.17 8.24 -7.39
CA ILE A 91 8.51 7.64 -7.44
C ILE A 91 9.09 7.83 -8.85
N GLU A 92 8.32 7.44 -9.86
CA GLU A 92 8.78 7.41 -11.25
C GLU A 92 8.87 8.80 -11.89
N LYS A 93 8.12 9.79 -11.40
CA LYS A 93 8.30 11.19 -11.81
C LYS A 93 9.56 11.85 -11.25
N ASN A 94 10.15 11.28 -10.20
CA ASN A 94 11.34 11.81 -9.53
C ASN A 94 12.59 10.92 -9.73
N ALA A 95 12.46 9.83 -10.47
CA ALA A 95 13.55 8.94 -10.88
C ALA A 95 14.16 9.41 -12.22
#